data_AF-A0A842ZWY2-F1
#
_entry.id   AF-A0A842ZWY2-F1
#
_cell.length_a   1.000
_cell.length_b   1.000
_cell.length_c   1.000
_cell.angle_alpha   90.00
_cell.angle_beta   90.00
_cell.angle_gamma   90.00
#
_symmetry.space_group_name_H-M   'P 1'
#
loop_
_entity.id
_entity.type
_entity.pdbx_description
1 polymer ?
#
loop_
_entity_poly.entity_id
_entity_poly.type
_entity_poly.pdbx_seq_one_letter_code
_entity_poly.pdbx_strand_id
1 'polypeptide(L)' 'MKKGIEVIYKDGSKDWFDPVIDESMRDGILEIAIDNGNIYHVNPSDMKSTSYYNADESEAYGGPFND' A
#
# COMPACT_ATOMS: atom_id res chain seq x y z
N MET A 1 5.89 -7.85 -11.39
CA MET A 1 4.92 -6.79 -11.08
C MET A 1 5.08 -6.48 -9.61
N LYS A 2 5.82 -5.41 -9.30
CA LYS A 2 5.88 -4.85 -7.95
C LYS A 2 4.57 -4.11 -7.70
N LYS A 3 3.92 -4.36 -6.56
CA LYS A 3 2.66 -3.73 -6.16
C LYS A 3 2.92 -2.83 -4.95
N GLY A 4 2.25 -1.69 -4.87
CA GLY A 4 2.22 -0.84 -3.70
C GLY A 4 0.84 -0.81 -3.07
N ILE A 5 0.77 -0.53 -1.77
CA ILE A 5 -0.47 -0.43 -1.00
C ILE A 5 -0.50 0.94 -0.29
N GLU A 6 -1.56 1.71 -0.50
CA GLU A 6 -1.92 2.85 0.36
C GLU A 6 -3.00 2.40 1.35
N VAL A 7 -2.77 2.67 2.62
CA VAL A 7 -3.76 2.51 3.69
C VAL A 7 -4.16 3.88 4.20
N ILE A 8 -5.46 4.17 4.21
CA ILE A 8 -6.03 5.35 4.87
C ILE A 8 -6.73 4.88 6.14
N TYR A 9 -6.40 5.47 7.27
CA TYR A 9 -6.96 5.14 8.57
C TYR A 9 -8.18 6.01 8.92
N LYS A 10 -8.97 5.56 9.90
CA LYS A 10 -10.17 6.26 10.37
C LYS A 10 -9.88 7.61 11.02
N ASP A 11 -8.69 7.78 11.59
CA ASP A 11 -8.21 9.05 12.15
C ASP A 11 -7.73 10.05 11.08
N GLY A 12 -7.68 9.62 9.81
CA GLY A 12 -7.23 10.42 8.68
C GLY A 12 -5.74 10.30 8.36
N SER A 13 -4.96 9.56 9.14
CA SER A 13 -3.58 9.25 8.81
C SER A 13 -3.50 8.28 7.61
N LYS A 14 -2.31 8.20 7.00
CA LYS A 14 -2.04 7.36 5.84
C LYS A 14 -0.69 6.67 5.95
N ASP A 15 -0.63 5.42 5.51
CA ASP A 15 0.61 4.67 5.30
C ASP A 15 0.74 4.21 3.85
N TRP A 16 1.99 4.15 3.38
CA TRP A 16 2.34 3.64 2.07
C TRP A 16 3.35 2.50 2.21
N PHE A 17 3.03 1.38 1.60
CA PHE A 17 3.88 0.20 1.55
C PHE A 17 4.31 -0.03 0.11
N ASP A 18 5.61 0.11 -0.18
CA ASP A 18 6.19 -0.11 -1.50
C ASP A 18 7.67 -0.54 -1.40
N PRO A 19 8.12 -1.52 -2.20
CA PRO A 19 7.31 -2.45 -2.98
C PRO A 19 6.85 -3.62 -2.10
N VAL A 20 5.55 -3.95 -2.16
CA VAL A 20 4.98 -5.08 -1.43
C VAL A 20 5.29 -6.37 -2.17
N ILE A 21 5.87 -7.33 -1.46
CA ILE A 21 6.23 -8.66 -1.97
C ILE A 21 5.19 -9.71 -1.60
N ASP A 22 4.51 -9.55 -0.46
CA ASP A 22 3.46 -10.45 0.00
C ASP A 22 2.44 -9.70 0.88
N GLU A 23 1.19 -10.14 0.86
CA GLU A 23 0.18 -9.68 1.81
C GLU A 23 -0.67 -10.87 2.27
N SER A 24 -0.96 -10.95 3.56
CA SER A 24 -1.82 -12.00 4.08
C SER A 24 -2.65 -11.53 5.27
N MET A 25 -3.86 -12.08 5.41
CA MET A 25 -4.69 -11.84 6.58
C MET A 25 -4.47 -12.99 7.57
N ARG A 26 -3.93 -12.70 8.75
CA ARG A 26 -3.73 -13.67 9.85
C ARG A 26 -4.31 -13.13 11.14
N ASP A 27 -5.13 -13.94 11.80
CA ASP A 27 -5.75 -13.59 13.08
C ASP A 27 -6.50 -12.24 13.06
N GLY A 28 -7.07 -11.89 11.90
CA GLY A 28 -7.77 -10.61 11.70
C GLY A 28 -6.85 -9.40 11.56
N ILE A 29 -5.55 -9.60 11.42
CA ILE A 29 -4.53 -8.58 11.17
C ILE A 29 -4.04 -8.75 9.72
N LEU A 30 -3.92 -7.63 9.00
CA LEU A 30 -3.31 -7.59 7.68
C LEU A 30 -1.79 -7.50 7.84
N GLU A 31 -1.09 -8.57 7.48
CA GLU A 31 0.37 -8.61 7.39
C GLU A 31 0.82 -8.18 5.99
N ILE A 32 1.68 -7.18 5.90
CA ILE A 32 2.23 -6.64 4.65
C ILE A 32 3.74 -6.81 4.68
N ALA A 33 4.28 -7.67 3.82
CA ALA A 33 5.72 -7.83 3.65
C ALA A 33 6.20 -6.97 2.48
N ILE A 34 7.24 -6.17 2.70
CA ILE A 34 7.89 -5.36 1.66
C ILE A 34 9.27 -5.92 1.30
N ASP A 35 9.77 -5.55 0.12
CA ASP A 35 11.01 -6.09 -0.48
C ASP A 35 12.27 -5.94 0.40
N ASN A 36 12.27 -4.95 1.29
CA ASN A 36 13.35 -4.76 2.27
C ASN A 36 13.36 -5.79 3.42
N GLY A 37 12.45 -6.78 3.40
CA GLY A 37 12.34 -7.83 4.42
C GLY A 37 11.55 -7.41 5.67
N ASN A 38 11.02 -6.19 5.69
CA ASN A 38 10.17 -5.72 6.78
C ASN A 38 8.75 -6.27 6.62
N ILE A 39 8.11 -6.59 7.74
CA ILE A 39 6.72 -7.00 7.82
C ILE A 39 5.98 -5.99 8.70
N TYR A 40 4.88 -5.44 8.16
CA TYR A 40 4.02 -4.51 8.86
C TYR A 40 2.70 -5.18 9.21
N HIS A 41 2.16 -4.84 10.38
CA HIS A 41 0.90 -5.36 10.88
C HIS A 41 -0.12 -4.23 10.94
N VAL A 42 -1.13 -4.30 10.09
CA VAL A 42 -2.19 -3.29 10.00
C VAL A 42 -3.47 -3.92 10.53
N ASN A 43 -4.11 -3.27 11.50
CA ASN A 43 -5.40 -3.73 12.01
C ASN A 43 -6.53 -3.22 11.09
N PRO A 44 -7.28 -4.10 10.40
CA PRO A 44 -8.40 -3.73 9.55
C PRO A 44 -9.47 -2.90 10.25
N SER A 45 -9.59 -3.04 11.58
CA SER A 45 -10.53 -2.25 12.38
C SER A 45 -10.19 -0.76 12.42
N ASP A 46 -8.92 -0.38 12.20
CA ASP A 46 -8.47 1.01 12.21
C ASP A 46 -8.49 1.63 10.81
N MET A 47 -8.63 0.80 9.78
CA MET A 47 -8.60 1.19 8.39
C MET A 47 -9.94 1.80 7.96
N LYS A 48 -9.86 2.87 7.18
CA LYS A 48 -10.98 3.47 6.46
C LYS A 48 -11.08 2.94 5.04
N SER A 49 -9.95 2.85 4.34
CA SER A 49 -9.87 2.32 2.98
C SER A 49 -8.45 1.88 2.62
N THR A 50 -8.34 0.95 1.68
CA THR A 50 -7.08 0.55 1.02
C THR A 50 -7.14 0.81 -0.47
N SER A 51 -5.98 1.10 -1.06
CA SER A 51 -5.82 1.20 -2.51
C SER A 51 -4.52 0.54 -2.94
N TYR A 52 -4.57 -0.16 -4.07
CA TYR A 52 -3.46 -0.89 -4.66
C TYR A 52 -3.00 -0.16 -5.91
N TYR A 53 -1.68 -0.09 -6.14
CA TYR A 53 -1.11 0.48 -7.36
C TYR A 53 0.03 -0.40 -7.89
N ASN A 54 0.25 -0.35 -9.20
CA ASN A 54 1.39 -1.01 -9.84
C ASN A 54 2.63 -0.13 -9.65
N ALA A 55 3.61 -0.60 -8.88
CA ALA A 55 4.85 0.14 -8.65
C ALA A 55 5.75 0.16 -9.91
N ASP A 56 5.63 -0.86 -10.78
CA ASP A 56 6.27 -0.90 -12.11
C ASP A 56 5.75 0.19 -13.07
N GLU A 57 4.58 0.80 -12.82
CA GLU A 57 4.02 1.88 -13.68
C GLU A 57 4.34 3.29 -13.17
N SER A 58 5.18 3.44 -12.15
CA SER A 58 5.65 4.77 -11.72
C SER A 58 6.64 5.45 -12.71
N GLU A 59 7.02 4.75 -13.79
CA GLU A 59 7.70 5.35 -14.97
C GLU A 59 6.75 5.80 -16.10
N ALA A 60 5.43 5.88 -15.87
CA ALA A 60 4.50 6.43 -16.86
C ALA A 60 4.07 7.86 -16.51
N TYR A 61 4.92 8.81 -16.89
CA TYR A 61 4.60 10.18 -17.30
C TYR A 61 3.83 11.07 -16.30
N GLY A 62 4.55 12.11 -15.83
CA GLY A 62 4.00 13.46 -15.97
C GLY A 62 3.57 13.69 -17.42
N GLY A 63 2.30 13.43 -17.71
CA GLY A 63 1.64 13.93 -18.92
C GLY A 63 1.42 15.43 -18.77
N PRO A 64 1.53 16.21 -19.85
CA PRO A 64 1.47 17.67 -19.77
C PRO A 64 0.14 18.11 -19.15
N PHE A 65 0.23 19.06 -18.22
CA PHE A 65 -0.89 19.96 -17.95
C PHE A 65 -1.29 20.57 -19.29
N ASN A 66 -2.47 20.22 -19.80
CA ASN A 66 -3.08 21.04 -20.84
C ASN A 66 -3.71 22.24 -20.14
N ASP A 67 -3.22 23.43 -20.49
CA ASP A 67 -3.82 24.75 -20.22
C ASP A 67 -5.32 24.80 -20.57
#